data_AF-A0A9D8PRS1-F1
#
_entry.id   AF-A0A9D8PRS1-F1
#
_cell.length_a   1.000
_cell.length_b   1.000
_cell.length_c   1.000
_cell.angle_alpha   90.00
_cell.angle_beta   90.00
_cell.angle_gamma   90.00
#
_symmetry.space_group_name_H-M   'P 1'
#
loop_
_entity.id
_entity.type
_entity.pdbx_description
1 polymer ?
#
loop_
_entity_poly.entity_id
_entity_poly.type
_entity_poly.pdbx_seq_one_letter_code
_entity_poly.pdbx_strand_id
1 'polypeptide(L)'
;MTSTAIKESRLNIRCDKRARELLERAAAYSHVSISEFVLSQAVASAERVVEANASITLQAADFEAFLAALDALDEPNAALQRAFQRHASSLRK
;
A
#
# COMPACT_ATOMS: atom_id res chain seq x y z
N MET A 1 23.73 -19.75 -3.69
CA MET A 1 23.15 -19.92 -5.03
C MET A 1 21.96 -18.98 -5.14
N THR A 2 22.09 -17.87 -5.87
CA THR A 2 21.01 -16.89 -6.03
C THR A 2 20.04 -17.38 -7.11
N SER A 3 18.83 -17.75 -6.71
CA SER A 3 17.75 -18.11 -7.64
C SER A 3 17.31 -16.85 -8.39
N THR A 4 17.59 -16.78 -9.69
CA THR A 4 17.07 -15.71 -10.55
C THR A 4 15.56 -15.90 -10.68
N ALA A 5 14.77 -15.09 -9.96
CA ALA A 5 13.31 -15.13 -10.07
C ALA A 5 12.88 -14.85 -11.51
N ILE A 6 12.19 -15.81 -12.12
CA ILE A 6 11.69 -15.69 -13.49
C ILE A 6 10.57 -14.63 -13.49
N LYS A 7 10.75 -13.55 -14.24
CA LYS A 7 9.75 -12.48 -14.40
C LYS A 7 8.70 -12.91 -15.43
N GLU A 8 7.69 -13.65 -14.99
CA GLU A 8 6.68 -14.26 -15.89
C GLU A 8 5.54 -13.30 -16.29
N SER A 9 5.21 -12.31 -15.46
CA SER A 9 4.12 -11.37 -15.70
C SER A 9 4.52 -10.23 -16.64
N ARG A 10 3.63 -9.88 -17.59
CA ARG A 10 3.82 -8.78 -18.55
C ARG A 10 2.82 -7.65 -18.30
N LEU A 11 3.33 -6.43 -18.22
CA LEU A 11 2.53 -5.20 -18.13
C LEU A 11 2.54 -4.47 -19.48
N ASN A 12 1.39 -4.38 -20.14
CA ASN A 12 1.25 -3.66 -21.40
C ASN A 12 0.73 -2.24 -21.12
N ILE A 13 1.55 -1.22 -21.39
CA ILE A 13 1.21 0.19 -21.14
C ILE A 13 1.12 0.94 -22.48
N ARG A 14 0.02 1.64 -22.70
CA ARG A 14 -0.11 2.58 -23.80
C ARG A 14 0.38 3.95 -23.36
N CYS A 15 1.18 4.61 -24.18
CA CYS A 15 1.64 5.98 -23.96
C CYS A 15 1.57 6.78 -25.25
N ASP A 16 1.43 8.10 -25.13
CA ASP A 16 1.58 9.01 -26.26
C ASP A 16 3.06 9.24 -26.59
N LYS A 17 3.32 9.90 -27.72
CA LYS A 17 4.68 10.18 -28.20
C LYS A 17 5.51 10.98 -27.18
N ARG A 18 4.90 11.98 -26.54
CA ARG A 18 5.57 12.86 -25.57
C ARG A 18 6.01 12.08 -24.33
N ALA A 19 5.14 11.24 -23.79
CA ALA A 19 5.42 10.39 -22.64
C ALA A 19 6.52 9.38 -22.97
N ARG A 20 6.49 8.78 -24.17
CA ARG A 20 7.52 7.87 -24.62
C ARG A 20 8.90 8.53 -24.68
N GLU A 21 9.01 9.69 -25.34
CA GLU A 21 10.28 10.43 -25.46
C GLU A 21 10.84 10.84 -24.09
N LEU A 22 9.97 11.23 -23.16
CA LEU A 22 10.37 11.57 -21.80
C LEU A 22 10.93 10.35 -21.05
N LEU A 23 10.24 9.21 -21.12
CA LEU A 23 10.68 7.96 -20.48
C LEU A 23 11.99 7.45 -21.09
N GLU A 24 12.15 7.56 -22.41
CA GLU A 24 13.39 7.22 -23.12
C GLU A 24 14.58 8.06 -22.62
N ARG A 25 14.41 9.37 -22.50
CA ARG A 25 15.45 10.26 -21.96
C ARG A 25 15.79 9.94 -20.51
N ALA A 26 14.78 9.72 -19.67
CA ALA A 26 14.99 9.41 -18.26
C ALA A 26 15.72 8.07 -18.08
N ALA A 27 15.32 7.04 -18.83
CA ALA A 27 16.01 5.75 -18.84
C ALA A 27 17.46 5.88 -19.32
N ALA A 28 17.71 6.69 -20.37
CA ALA A 28 19.05 6.96 -20.86
C ALA A 28 19.94 7.66 -19.82
N TYR A 29 19.41 8.66 -19.10
CA TYR A 29 20.14 9.32 -18.02
C TYR A 29 20.44 8.40 -16.82
N SER A 30 19.56 7.42 -16.58
CA SER A 30 19.73 6.41 -15.54
C SER A 30 20.52 5.17 -16.01
N HIS A 31 20.99 5.13 -17.26
CA HIS A 31 21.72 4.01 -17.85
C HIS A 31 21.02 2.64 -17.75
N VAL A 32 19.68 2.65 -17.84
CA VAL A 32 18.84 1.45 -17.80
C VAL A 32 17.91 1.39 -19.01
N SER A 33 17.30 0.22 -19.25
CA SER A 33 16.27 0.10 -20.28
C SER A 33 14.99 0.86 -19.88
N ILE A 34 14.17 1.26 -20.86
CA ILE A 34 12.87 1.89 -20.60
C ILE A 34 12.00 1.01 -19.69
N SER A 35 11.94 -0.29 -19.96
CA SER A 35 11.15 -1.24 -19.18
C SER A 35 11.62 -1.33 -17.73
N GLU A 36 12.93 -1.29 -17.49
CA GLU A 36 13.51 -1.30 -16.14
C GLU A 36 13.27 0.02 -15.41
N PHE A 37 13.44 1.15 -16.10
CA PHE A 37 13.13 2.47 -15.55
C PHE A 37 11.64 2.56 -15.15
N VAL A 38 10.73 2.20 -16.04
CA VAL A 38 9.28 2.25 -15.78
C VAL A 38 8.91 1.31 -14.63
N LEU A 39 9.42 0.08 -14.63
CA LEU A 39 9.10 -0.89 -13.58
C LEU A 39 9.61 -0.42 -12.22
N SER A 40 10.85 0.06 -12.13
CA SER A 40 11.43 0.52 -10.85
C SER A 40 10.66 1.71 -10.28
N GLN A 41 10.32 2.70 -11.11
CA GLN A 41 9.53 3.85 -10.68
C GLN A 41 8.09 3.47 -10.30
N ALA A 42 7.47 2.55 -11.05
CA ALA A 42 6.13 2.06 -10.73
C ALA A 42 6.09 1.31 -9.39
N VAL A 43 7.08 0.44 -9.14
CA VAL A 43 7.20 -0.31 -7.87
C VAL A 43 7.42 0.64 -6.71
N ALA A 44 8.38 1.56 -6.80
CA ALA A 44 8.65 2.54 -5.75
C ALA A 44 7.44 3.47 -5.47
N SER A 45 6.62 3.74 -6.49
CA SER A 45 5.36 4.46 -6.30
C SER A 45 4.30 3.59 -5.62
N ALA A 46 4.19 2.32 -6.01
CA ALA A 46 3.24 1.39 -5.43
C ALA A 46 3.54 1.13 -3.95
N GLU A 47 4.81 0.92 -3.59
CA GLU A 47 5.26 0.74 -2.21
C GLU A 47 4.81 1.89 -1.32
N ARG A 48 5.07 3.15 -1.74
CA ARG A 48 4.62 4.34 -1.00
C ARG A 48 3.10 4.39 -0.81
N VAL A 49 2.33 4.01 -1.82
CA VAL A 49 0.87 3.97 -1.73
C VAL A 49 0.41 2.88 -0.76
N VAL A 50 1.01 1.69 -0.83
CA VAL A 50 0.68 0.57 0.06
C VAL A 50 1.02 0.93 1.50
N GLU A 51 2.23 1.43 1.76
CA GLU A 51 2.67 1.84 3.10
C GLU A 51 1.76 2.90 3.71
N ALA A 52 1.40 3.92 2.93
CA ALA A 52 0.52 4.99 3.40
C ALA A 52 -0.90 4.51 3.77
N ASN A 53 -1.36 3.38 3.23
CA ASN A 53 -2.69 2.83 3.53
C ASN A 53 -2.65 1.66 4.51
N ALA A 54 -1.53 0.95 4.60
CA ALA A 54 -1.37 -0.23 5.45
C ALA A 54 -0.79 0.10 6.83
N SER A 55 -0.13 1.26 6.99
CA SER A 55 0.48 1.68 8.25
C SER A 55 -0.25 2.87 8.86
N ILE A 56 -0.42 2.82 10.19
CA ILE A 56 -0.89 3.95 10.99
C ILE A 56 0.33 4.48 11.75
N THR A 57 0.73 5.72 11.47
CA THR A 57 1.79 6.38 12.23
C THR A 57 1.16 7.20 13.34
N LEU A 58 1.40 6.80 14.59
CA LEU A 58 0.92 7.50 15.78
C LEU A 58 1.97 8.47 16.30
N GLN A 59 1.53 9.61 16.86
CA GLN A 59 2.42 10.46 17.67
C GLN A 59 2.74 9.74 18.99
N ALA A 60 3.84 10.12 19.64
CA ALA A 60 4.28 9.44 20.87
C ALA A 60 3.17 9.37 21.95
N ALA A 61 2.40 10.45 22.13
CA ALA A 61 1.29 10.46 23.08
C ALA A 61 0.16 9.49 22.71
N ASP A 62 -0.18 9.41 21.42
CA ASP A 62 -1.21 8.49 20.92
C ASP A 62 -0.72 7.03 20.98
N PHE A 63 0.58 6.80 20.79
CA PHE A 63 1.21 5.49 20.89
C PHE A 63 1.17 4.97 22.33
N GLU A 64 1.50 5.79 23.31
CA GLU A 64 1.39 5.44 24.74
C GLU A 64 -0.08 5.15 25.12
N ALA A 65 -1.01 5.98 24.68
CA ALA A 65 -2.45 5.75 24.90
C ALA A 65 -2.93 4.45 24.23
N PHE A 66 -2.44 4.15 23.03
CA PHE A 66 -2.73 2.90 22.33
C PHE A 66 -2.19 1.68 23.06
N LEU A 67 -0.94 1.72 23.55
CA LEU A 67 -0.36 0.63 24.35
C LEU A 67 -1.14 0.41 25.65
N ALA A 68 -1.47 1.48 26.37
CA ALA A 68 -2.27 1.38 27.59
C ALA A 68 -3.66 0.77 27.32
N ALA A 69 -4.26 1.07 26.18
CA ALA A 69 -5.53 0.47 25.76
C ALA A 69 -5.42 -1.01 25.33
N LEU A 70 -4.24 -1.48 24.92
CA LEU A 70 -4.01 -2.91 24.68
C LEU A 70 -3.88 -3.70 25.98
N ASP A 71 -3.27 -3.09 27.00
CA ASP A 71 -3.11 -3.71 28.33
C ASP A 71 -4.41 -3.70 29.14
N ALA A 72 -5.25 -2.68 28.96
CA ALA A 72 -6.57 -2.58 29.55
C ALA A 72 -7.64 -3.16 28.60
N LEU A 73 -8.00 -4.43 28.80
CA LEU A 73 -9.16 -5.03 28.11
C LEU A 73 -10.46 -4.50 28.71
N ASP A 74 -10.81 -3.26 28.38
CA ASP A 74 -12.08 -2.65 28.77
C ASP A 74 -13.26 -3.35 28.07
N GLU A 75 -14.35 -3.59 28.81
CA GLU A 75 -15.54 -4.19 28.21
C GLU A 75 -16.18 -3.27 27.17
N PRO A 76 -16.72 -3.82 26.06
CA PRO A 76 -17.40 -3.04 25.04
C PRO A 76 -18.52 -2.21 25.65
N ASN A 77 -18.47 -0.88 25.42
CA ASN A 77 -19.51 0.00 25.93
C ASN A 77 -20.89 -0.30 25.29
N ALA A 78 -21.96 0.20 25.92
CA ALA A 78 -23.33 -0.06 25.47
C ALA A 78 -23.60 0.38 24.03
N ALA A 79 -22.90 1.40 23.51
CA ALA A 79 -23.04 1.85 22.13
C ALA A 79 -22.41 0.85 21.14
N LEU A 80 -21.24 0.31 21.46
CA LEU A 80 -20.54 -0.70 20.67
C LEU A 80 -21.31 -2.03 20.65
N GLN A 81 -21.86 -2.45 21.78
CA GLN A 81 -22.73 -3.64 21.86
C GLN A 81 -23.95 -3.52 20.95
N ARG A 82 -24.64 -2.35 20.97
CA ARG A 82 -25.76 -2.08 20.06
C ARG A 82 -25.32 -2.08 18.59
N ALA A 83 -24.13 -1.57 18.27
CA ALA A 83 -23.60 -1.59 16.91
C ALA A 83 -23.36 -3.02 16.40
N PHE A 84 -22.79 -3.88 17.24
CA PHE A 84 -22.58 -5.29 16.94
C PHE A 84 -23.90 -6.02 16.65
N GLN A 85 -24.93 -5.82 17.49
CA GLN A 85 -26.26 -6.41 17.29
C GLN A 85 -26.91 -5.96 15.96
N ARG A 86 -26.85 -4.66 15.62
CA ARG A 86 -27.38 -4.16 14.33
C ARG A 86 -26.68 -4.80 13.14
N HIS A 87 -25.35 -4.94 13.19
CA HIS A 87 -24.59 -5.54 12.10
C HIS A 87 -24.95 -7.02 11.91
N ALA A 88 -25.04 -7.78 13.01
CA ALA A 88 -25.45 -9.19 12.98
C ALA A 88 -26.86 -9.39 12.38
N SER A 89 -27.81 -8.48 12.67
CA SER A 89 -29.14 -8.52 12.05
C SER A 89 -29.12 -8.17 10.55
N SER A 90 -28.16 -7.37 10.08
CA SER A 90 -28.03 -6.98 8.67
C SER A 90 -27.43 -8.08 7.79
N LEU A 91 -26.63 -8.98 8.34
CA LEU A 91 -26.02 -10.11 7.62
C LEU A 91 -26.97 -11.33 7.49
N ARG A 92 -28.15 -11.27 8.13
CA ARG A 92 -29.17 -12.32 8.15
C ARG A 92 -30.31 -12.11 7.14
N LYS A 93 -30.12 -11.23 6.15
CA LYS A 93 -31.01 -11.03 4.99
C LYS A 93 -30.31 -11.49 3.73
#